data_AF-A0A329S8B3-F1
#
_entry.id   AF-A0A329S8B3-F1
#
_cell.length_a   1.000
_cell.length_b   1.000
_cell.length_c   1.000
_cell.angle_alpha   90.00
_cell.angle_beta   90.00
_cell.angle_gamma   90.00
#
_symmetry.space_group_name_H-M   'P 1'
#
loop_
_entity.id
_entity.type
_entity.pdbx_description
1 polymer ?
#
loop_
_entity_poly.entity_id
_entity_poly.type
_entity_poly.pdbx_seq_one_letter_code
_entity_poly.pdbx_strand_id
1 'polypeptide(L)' 'MDVNAAFVKRIYETVKVSATHREYFVGKKVVIVLDNAPAHNQPEERLEKAIAEHGGLELLRLGPYPPMLSPIEGCF' A
#
# COMPACT_ATOMS: atom_id res chain seq x y z
N MET A 1 1.50 -6.15 15.97
CA MET A 1 2.56 -5.65 15.06
C MET A 1 2.56 -6.39 13.71
N ASP A 2 2.42 -7.72 13.63
CA ASP A 2 2.13 -8.43 12.35
C ASP A 2 0.79 -8.05 11.70
N VAL A 3 -0.12 -7.53 12.53
CA VAL A 3 -1.46 -7.09 12.11
C VAL A 3 -1.39 -6.07 10.98
N ASN A 4 -0.45 -5.11 11.00
CA ASN A 4 -0.37 -4.05 9.99
C ASN A 4 0.08 -4.60 8.63
N ALA A 5 1.13 -5.43 8.60
CA ALA A 5 1.59 -6.05 7.36
C ALA A 5 0.53 -7.01 6.78
N ALA A 6 -0.12 -7.82 7.63
CA ALA A 6 -1.21 -8.69 7.23
C ALA A 6 -2.43 -7.89 6.71
N PHE A 7 -2.73 -6.74 7.32
CA PHE A 7 -3.80 -5.85 6.88
C PHE A 7 -3.51 -5.27 5.50
N VAL A 8 -2.28 -4.78 5.27
CA VAL A 8 -1.86 -4.25 3.97
C VAL A 8 -1.90 -5.33 2.88
N LYS A 9 -1.45 -6.56 3.19
CA LYS A 9 -1.57 -7.71 2.27
C LYS A 9 -3.03 -8.00 1.91
N ARG A 10 -3.92 -8.00 2.90
CA ARG A 10 -5.36 -8.22 2.68
C ARG A 10 -5.97 -7.13 1.80
N ILE A 11 -5.57 -5.87 1.96
CA ILE A 11 -6.00 -4.78 1.08
C ILE A 11 -5.55 -5.07 -0.36
N TYR A 12 -4.28 -5.42 -0.57
CA TYR A 12 -3.76 -5.76 -1.90
C TYR A 12 -4.58 -6.88 -2.55
N GLU A 13 -4.77 -8.00 -1.85
CA GLU A 13 -5.56 -9.14 -2.36
C GLU A 13 -7.00 -8.72 -2.69
N THR A 14 -7.62 -7.92 -1.82
CA THR A 14 -8.98 -7.40 -2.03
C THR A 14 -9.07 -6.51 -3.27
N VAL A 15 -8.09 -5.62 -3.47
CA VAL A 15 -8.01 -4.76 -4.67
C VAL A 15 -7.84 -5.61 -5.92
N LYS A 16 -6.97 -6.62 -5.92
CA LYS A 16 -6.73 -7.50 -7.09
C LYS A 16 -7.97 -8.25 -7.54
N VAL A 17 -8.84 -8.65 -6.61
CA VAL A 17 -10.08 -9.39 -6.93
C VAL A 17 -11.25 -8.48 -7.27
N SER A 18 -11.17 -7.18 -6.99
CA SER A 18 -12.23 -6.21 -7.28
C SER A 18 -12.56 -6.16 -8.79
N ALA A 19 -13.84 -5.95 -9.11
CA ALA A 19 -14.29 -5.82 -10.50
C ALA A 19 -13.55 -4.68 -11.22
N THR A 20 -13.43 -3.52 -10.56
CA THR A 20 -12.71 -2.35 -11.08
C THR A 20 -11.26 -2.67 -11.46
N HIS A 21 -10.52 -3.38 -10.59
CA HIS A 21 -9.16 -3.76 -10.94
C HIS A 21 -9.14 -4.74 -12.12
N ARG A 22 -10.02 -5.74 -12.12
CA ARG A 22 -10.09 -6.77 -13.17
C ARG A 22 -10.49 -6.20 -14.55
N GLU A 23 -11.28 -5.14 -14.57
CA GLU A 23 -11.75 -4.51 -15.81
C GLU A 23 -10.76 -3.47 -16.33
N TYR A 24 -10.14 -2.67 -15.45
CA TYR A 24 -9.40 -1.48 -15.87
C TYR A 24 -7.90 -1.49 -15.57
N PHE A 25 -7.45 -2.32 -14.62
CA PHE A 25 -6.09 -2.22 -14.05
C PHE A 25 -5.29 -3.54 -14.12
N VAL A 26 -5.76 -4.54 -14.88
CA VAL A 26 -4.98 -5.78 -15.13
C VAL A 26 -3.63 -5.44 -15.77
N GLY A 27 -2.57 -6.07 -15.28
CA GLY A 27 -1.20 -5.82 -15.71
C GLY A 27 -0.57 -4.53 -15.17
N LYS A 28 -1.32 -3.70 -14.43
CA LYS A 28 -0.77 -2.54 -13.71
C LYS A 28 -0.24 -2.97 -12.34
N LYS A 29 0.75 -2.23 -11.84
CA LYS A 29 1.26 -2.37 -10.48
C LYS A 29 0.30 -1.70 -9.51
N VAL A 30 0.13 -2.28 -8.34
CA VAL A 30 -0.56 -1.66 -7.21
C VAL A 30 0.49 -0.99 -6.34
N VAL A 31 0.34 0.29 -6.08
CA VAL A 31 1.24 1.06 -5.22
C VAL A 31 0.54 1.33 -3.90
N ILE A 32 1.21 1.00 -2.79
CA ILE A 32 0.75 1.32 -1.45
C ILE A 32 1.53 2.55 -0.99
N VAL A 33 0.80 3.58 -0.58
CA VAL A 33 1.39 4.84 -0.12
C VAL A 33 1.29 4.90 1.38
N LEU A 34 2.43 5.03 2.07
CA LEU A 34 2.49 5.23 3.51
C LEU A 34 3.05 6.61 3.82
N ASP A 35 2.42 7.31 4.75
CA ASP A 35 3.00 8.51 5.35
C ASP A 35 4.21 8.15 6.24
N ASN A 36 4.90 9.17 6.72
CA ASN A 36 6.09 8.99 7.54
C ASN A 36 5.79 8.91 9.05
N ALA A 37 4.56 8.59 9.46
CA ALA A 37 4.24 8.44 10.88
C ALA A 37 5.10 7.31 11.49
N PRO A 38 5.58 7.44 12.74
CA PRO A 38 6.44 6.42 13.37
C PRO A 38 5.84 5.01 13.38
N ALA A 39 4.51 4.90 13.42
CA ALA A 39 3.79 3.63 13.36
C ALA A 39 3.96 2.89 12.01
N HIS A 40 4.37 3.58 10.95
CA HIS A 40 4.55 3.05 9.59
C HIS A 40 6.01 2.69 9.26
N ASN A 41 6.97 2.94 10.15
CA ASN A 41 8.38 2.54 9.93
C ASN A 41 8.60 1.02 10.06
N GLN A 42 7.79 0.33 10.88
CA GLN A 42 7.91 -1.12 11.10
C GLN A 42 7.18 -2.00 10.07
N PRO A 43 5.99 -1.62 9.56
CA PRO A 43 5.34 -2.34 8.46
C PRO A 43 6.19 -2.45 7.20
N GLU A 44 7.07 -1.47 6.93
CA GLU A 44 7.93 -1.41 5.75
C GLU A 44 8.84 -2.64 5.61
N GLU A 45 9.62 -2.97 6.64
CA GLU A 45 10.57 -4.10 6.60
C GLU A 45 9.89 -5.46 6.35
N ARG A 46 8.65 -5.61 6.82
CA ARG A 46 7.85 -6.83 6.61
C ARG A 46 7.04 -6.79 5.31
N LEU A 47 6.64 -5.61 4.87
CA LEU A 47 5.92 -5.40 3.62
C LEU A 47 6.88 -5.57 2.44
N GLU A 48 8.14 -5.19 2.53
CA GLU A 48 9.16 -5.48 1.52
C GLU A 48 9.27 -6.97 1.21
N LYS A 49 9.18 -7.84 2.23
CA LYS A 49 9.13 -9.30 2.03
C LYS A 49 7.87 -9.74 1.28
N ALA A 50 6.71 -9.23 1.68
CA ALA A 50 5.44 -9.52 0.99
C ALA A 50 5.41 -8.94 -0.44
N ILE A 51 6.06 -7.81 -0.67
CA ILE A 51 6.25 -7.18 -1.98
C ILE A 51 7.15 -8.04 -2.86
N ALA A 52 8.26 -8.55 -2.33
CA ALA A 52 9.16 -9.42 -3.07
C ALA A 52 8.46 -10.72 -3.53
N GLU A 53 7.51 -11.24 -2.75
CA GLU A 53 6.67 -12.38 -3.13
C GLU A 53 5.64 -12.04 -4.22
N HIS A 54 5.27 -10.77 -4.37
CA HIS A 54 4.24 -10.29 -5.28
C HIS A 54 4.78 -9.23 -6.24
N GLY A 55 5.33 -9.66 -7.39
CA GLY A 55 5.99 -8.78 -8.38
C GLY A 55 5.13 -7.65 -9.02
N GLY A 56 3.87 -7.52 -8.64
CA GLY A 56 2.97 -6.43 -9.03
C GLY A 56 2.62 -5.46 -7.90
N LEU A 57 3.27 -5.54 -6.74
CA LEU A 57 3.07 -4.64 -5.60
C LEU A 57 4.31 -3.75 -5.42
N GLU A 58 4.10 -2.46 -5.13
CA GLU A 58 5.17 -1.50 -4.80
C GLU A 58 4.79 -0.68 -3.56
N LEU A 59 5.81 -0.22 -2.82
CA LEU A 59 5.66 0.68 -1.68
C LEU A 59 6.23 2.05 -2.03
N LEU A 60 5.45 3.10 -1.80
CA LEU A 60 5.88 4.49 -1.91
C LEU A 60 5.82 5.16 -0.53
N ARG A 61 6.96 5.71 -0.09
CA ARG A 61 7.06 6.50 1.14
C ARG A 61 6.85 7.98 0.84
N LEU A 62 5.96 8.63 1.58
CA LEU A 62 5.87 10.07 1.55
C LEU A 62 6.97 10.69 2.43
N GLY A 63 7.50 11.83 1.99
CA GLY A 63 8.42 12.63 2.81
C GLY A 63 7.73 13.20 4.06
N PRO A 64 8.49 13.82 4.99
CA PRO A 64 7.92 14.44 6.18
C PRO A 64 7.01 15.62 5.83
N TYR A 65 5.83 15.69 6.45
CA TYR A 65 4.95 16.87 6.46
C TYR A 65 4.30 17.36 5.14
N PRO A 66 3.92 16.53 4.14
CA PRO A 66 3.05 16.98 3.08
C PRO A 66 1.67 16.31 3.15
N PRO A 67 0.76 16.72 4.06
CA PRO A 67 -0.62 16.23 4.05
C PRO A 67 -1.28 16.49 2.69
N MET A 68 -0.91 17.59 2.00
CA MET A 68 -1.37 17.87 0.64
C MET A 68 -0.95 16.83 -0.41
N LEU A 69 0.08 16.02 -0.14
CA LEU A 69 0.54 14.95 -1.04
C LEU A 69 0.00 13.58 -0.64
N SER A 70 -0.82 13.50 0.40
CA SER A 70 -1.52 12.29 0.81
C SER A 70 -2.96 12.35 0.28
N PRO A 71 -3.31 11.60 -0.78
CA PRO A 71 -4.65 11.66 -1.37
C PRO A 71 -5.77 11.32 -0.38
N ILE A 72 -5.46 10.57 0.69
CA ILE A 72 -6.43 10.17 1.70
C ILE A 72 -6.96 11.36 2.50
N GLU A 73 -6.21 12.46 2.61
CA GLU A 73 -6.65 13.69 3.31
C GLU A 73 -7.84 14.35 2.59
N GLY A 74 -8.05 14.07 1.31
CA GLY A 74 -9.22 14.56 0.55
C GLY A 74 -10.43 13.62 0.61
N CYS A 75 -10.33 12.48 1.31
CA CYS A 75 -11.41 11.50 1.44
C CYS A 75 -12.15 11.55 2.79
N PHE A 76 -11.59 12.27 3.77
CA PHE A 76 -12.18 12.51 5.09
C PHE A 76 -12.75 13.93 5.19
#